data_AF-A0A7V6ZLM5-F1
#
_entry.id   AF-A0A7V6ZLM5-F1
#
_cell.length_a   1.000
_cell.length_b   1.000
_cell.length_c   1.000
_cell.angle_alpha   90.00
_cell.angle_beta   90.00
_cell.angle_gamma   90.00
#
_symmetry.space_group_name_H-M   'P 1'
#
loop_
_entity.id
_entity.type
_entity.pdbx_description
1 polymer ?
#
loop_
_entity_poly.entity_id
_entity_poly.type
_entity_poly.pdbx_seq_one_letter_code
_entity_poly.pdbx_strand_id
1 'polypeptide(L)'
;MNGRRVPADARLTSQQRRRLRRMLQAVDGRHEGATYREIAEAIFGAARVADAPWKTSALRDATIDLVKDGLALIAGGYRSLLRRRRRP
;
A
#
# COMPACT_ATOMS: atom_id res chain seq x y z
N MET A 1 15.00 -27.07 7.60
CA MET A 1 14.01 -25.97 7.64
C MET A 1 12.63 -26.58 7.54
N ASN A 2 11.86 -26.61 8.63
CA ASN A 2 10.56 -27.28 8.66
C ASN A 2 9.55 -26.54 7.77
N GLY A 3 9.12 -27.17 6.68
CA GLY A 3 8.20 -26.65 5.66
C GLY A 3 6.76 -26.43 6.12
N ARG A 4 6.54 -25.84 7.30
CA ARG A 4 5.20 -25.44 7.75
C ARG A 4 4.70 -24.32 6.86
N ARG A 5 3.73 -24.63 5.99
CA ARG A 5 2.91 -23.62 5.31
C ARG A 5 2.14 -22.85 6.38
N VAL A 6 2.41 -21.55 6.51
CA VAL A 6 1.63 -20.66 7.35
C VAL A 6 0.23 -20.53 6.72
N PRO A 7 -0.85 -20.88 7.45
CA PRO A 7 -2.20 -20.71 6.95
C PRO A 7 -2.46 -19.26 6.55
N ALA A 8 -3.22 -19.04 5.47
CA ALA A 8 -3.56 -17.69 5.05
C ALA A 8 -4.32 -16.98 6.17
N ASP A 9 -3.83 -15.80 6.60
CA ASP A 9 -4.56 -15.00 7.58
C ASP A 9 -5.93 -14.60 7.00
N ALA A 10 -7.00 -15.16 7.55
CA ALA A 10 -8.37 -14.92 7.12
C ALA A 10 -8.91 -13.55 7.55
N ARG A 11 -8.16 -12.79 8.37
CA ARG A 11 -8.56 -11.43 8.79
C ARG A 11 -8.46 -10.41 7.65
N LEU A 12 -7.65 -10.70 6.62
CA LEU A 12 -7.39 -9.80 5.51
C LEU A 12 -7.70 -10.45 4.15
N THR A 13 -8.55 -9.78 3.37
CA THR A 13 -8.78 -10.15 1.97
C THR A 13 -7.49 -9.96 1.16
N SER A 14 -7.39 -10.64 0.01
CA SER A 14 -6.26 -10.50 -0.92
C SER A 14 -6.07 -9.04 -1.38
N GLN A 15 -7.17 -8.32 -1.58
CA GLN A 15 -7.17 -6.90 -1.95
C GLN A 15 -6.62 -6.02 -0.83
N GLN A 16 -7.05 -6.22 0.42
CA GLN A 16 -6.52 -5.50 1.58
C GLN A 16 -5.02 -5.74 1.74
N ARG A 17 -4.58 -7.00 1.61
CA ARG A 17 -3.16 -7.37 1.70
C ARG A 17 -2.31 -6.73 0.60
N ARG A 18 -2.84 -6.68 -0.63
CA ARG A 18 -2.19 -5.97 -1.75
C ARG A 18 -2.09 -4.47 -1.49
N ARG A 19 -3.15 -3.85 -0.94
CA ARG A 19 -3.13 -2.43 -0.57
C ARG A 19 -2.09 -2.14 0.50
N LEU A 20 -2.03 -2.94 1.57
CA LEU A 20 -1.04 -2.78 2.64
C LEU A 20 0.40 -2.85 2.11
N ARG A 21 0.71 -3.80 1.21
CA ARG A 21 2.03 -3.86 0.58
C ARG A 21 2.36 -2.59 -0.21
N ARG A 22 1.41 -2.07 -0.98
CA ARG A 22 1.61 -0.82 -1.73
C ARG A 22 1.77 0.40 -0.84
N MET A 23 1.08 0.45 0.29
CA MET A 23 1.25 1.51 1.30
C MET A 23 2.68 1.50 1.85
N LEU A 24 3.22 0.32 2.18
CA LEU A 24 4.61 0.19 2.63
C LEU A 24 5.59 0.63 1.55
N GLN A 25 5.46 0.14 0.31
CA GLN A 25 6.30 0.58 -0.82
C GLN A 25 6.25 2.10 -1.03
N ALA A 26 5.07 2.71 -0.88
CA ALA A 26 4.90 4.15 -1.03
C ALA A 26 5.60 4.93 0.09
N VAL A 27 5.54 4.43 1.32
CA VAL A 27 6.26 5.01 2.48
C VAL A 27 7.77 4.89 2.30
N ASP A 28 8.27 3.72 1.90
CA ASP A 28 9.69 3.50 1.63
C ASP A 28 10.19 4.50 0.57
N GLY A 29 9.47 4.62 -0.55
CA GLY A 29 9.80 5.59 -1.59
C GLY A 29 9.80 7.03 -1.08
N ARG A 30 8.84 7.42 -0.22
CA ARG A 30 8.83 8.77 0.38
C ARG A 30 9.99 9.02 1.32
N HIS A 31 10.39 8.02 2.11
CA HIS A 31 11.57 8.12 2.99
C HIS A 31 12.87 8.28 2.19
N GLU A 32 12.96 7.63 1.04
CA GLU A 32 14.07 7.78 0.09
C GLU A 32 13.98 9.06 -0.78
N GLY A 33 13.00 9.93 -0.52
CA GLY A 33 12.86 11.21 -1.23
C GLY A 33 12.18 11.13 -2.59
N ALA A 34 11.71 9.96 -3.03
CA ALA A 34 11.03 9.81 -4.31
C ALA A 34 9.76 10.68 -4.39
N THR A 35 9.52 11.23 -5.58
CA THR A 35 8.31 11.99 -5.89
C THR A 35 7.09 11.06 -5.93
N TYR A 36 5.89 11.63 -5.76
CA TYR A 36 4.65 10.86 -5.93
C TYR A 36 4.52 10.22 -7.31
N ARG A 37 5.12 10.81 -8.34
CA ARG A 37 5.08 10.25 -9.69
C ARG A 37 5.97 9.02 -9.80
N GLU A 38 7.21 9.09 -9.32
CA GLU A 38 8.13 7.93 -9.30
C GLU A 38 7.56 6.78 -8.47
N ILE A 39 6.93 7.07 -7.33
CA ILE A 39 6.23 6.06 -6.52
C ILE A 39 5.07 5.45 -7.31
N ALA A 40 4.27 6.27 -8.02
CA ALA A 40 3.18 5.77 -8.83
C ALA A 40 3.67 4.88 -9.97
N GLU A 41 4.76 5.26 -10.64
CA GLU A 41 5.38 4.50 -11.73
C GLU A 41 5.89 3.14 -11.24
N ALA A 42 6.49 3.08 -10.04
CA ALA A 42 6.91 1.84 -9.41
C ALA A 42 5.72 0.93 -9.00
N ILE A 43 4.60 1.50 -8.57
CA ILE A 43 3.43 0.74 -8.07
C ILE A 43 2.47 0.30 -9.19
N PHE A 44 2.26 1.15 -10.19
CA PHE A 44 1.23 0.99 -11.22
C PHE A 44 1.81 0.80 -12.63
N GLY A 45 3.10 1.04 -12.81
CA GLY A 45 3.81 0.98 -14.09
C GLY A 45 3.84 2.33 -14.81
N ALA A 46 4.99 2.68 -15.39
CA ALA A 46 5.22 3.95 -16.07
C ALA A 46 4.25 4.22 -17.23
N ALA A 47 3.98 3.20 -18.06
CA ALA A 47 3.03 3.32 -19.17
C ALA A 47 1.65 3.78 -18.68
N ARG A 48 1.13 3.13 -17.64
CA ARG A 48 -0.18 3.44 -17.07
C ARG A 48 -0.24 4.83 -16.44
N VAL A 49 0.86 5.29 -15.84
CA VAL A 49 0.96 6.65 -15.28
C VAL A 49 0.99 7.69 -16.40
N ALA A 50 1.57 7.36 -17.56
CA ALA A 50 1.67 8.24 -18.71
C ALA A 50 0.35 8.36 -19.52
N ASP A 51 -0.59 7.43 -19.36
CA ASP A 51 -1.87 7.40 -20.11
C ASP A 51 -2.78 8.63 -19.84
N ALA A 52 -2.51 9.42 -18.80
CA ALA A 52 -3.27 10.63 -18.49
C ALA A 52 -2.37 11.75 -17.92
N PRO A 53 -2.77 13.03 -18.06
CA PRO A 53 -2.04 14.14 -17.46
C PRO A 53 -1.88 13.97 -15.94
N TRP A 54 -0.63 14.02 -15.46
CA TRP A 54 -0.30 13.71 -14.07
C TRP A 54 -1.08 14.55 -13.04
N LYS A 55 -1.27 15.85 -13.28
CA LYS A 55 -1.93 16.78 -12.34
C LYS A 55 -3.39 16.44 -12.08
N THR A 56 -4.06 15.75 -12.99
CA THR A 56 -5.49 15.37 -12.91
C THR A 56 -5.68 13.85 -12.86
N SER A 57 -4.59 13.10 -12.69
CA SER A 57 -4.62 11.64 -12.73
C SER A 57 -5.14 11.03 -11.44
N ALA A 58 -6.10 10.11 -11.53
CA ALA A 58 -6.55 9.32 -10.39
C ALA A 58 -5.43 8.48 -9.76
N LEU A 59 -4.36 8.16 -10.51
CA LEU A 59 -3.18 7.46 -9.96
C LEU A 59 -2.34 8.37 -9.07
N ARG A 60 -2.35 9.69 -9.32
CA ARG A 60 -1.73 10.65 -8.41
C ARG A 60 -2.42 10.64 -7.06
N ASP A 61 -3.74 10.76 -7.07
CA ASP A 61 -4.52 10.79 -5.84
C ASP A 61 -4.43 9.46 -5.09
N ALA A 62 -4.54 8.34 -5.81
CA ALA A 62 -4.33 7.01 -5.23
C ALA A 62 -2.94 6.85 -4.59
N THR A 63 -1.90 7.42 -5.19
CA THR A 63 -0.52 7.36 -4.63
C THR A 63 -0.39 8.23 -3.39
N ILE A 64 -0.97 9.43 -3.39
CA ILE A 64 -1.02 10.30 -2.21
C ILE A 64 -1.72 9.59 -1.04
N ASP A 65 -2.84 8.91 -1.31
CA ASP A 65 -3.57 8.17 -0.29
C ASP A 65 -2.80 6.97 0.24
N LEU A 66 -2.08 6.24 -0.64
CA LEU A 66 -1.20 5.14 -0.21
C LEU A 66 -0.09 5.64 0.73
N VAL A 67 0.51 6.79 0.44
CA VAL A 67 1.52 7.42 1.31
C VAL A 67 0.90 7.83 2.64
N LYS A 68 -0.22 8.58 2.62
CA LYS A 68 -0.87 9.07 3.84
C LYS A 68 -1.29 7.92 4.76
N ASP A 69 -1.97 6.93 4.20
CA ASP A 69 -2.41 5.77 4.97
C ASP A 69 -1.22 4.93 5.44
N GLY A 70 -0.17 4.83 4.62
CA GLY A 70 1.04 4.09 4.98
C GLY A 70 1.76 4.72 6.17
N LEU A 71 1.90 6.04 6.18
CA LEU A 71 2.44 6.78 7.32
C LEU A 71 1.60 6.55 8.58
N ALA A 72 0.27 6.62 8.48
CA ALA A 72 -0.62 6.31 9.59
C ALA A 72 -0.49 4.85 10.06
N LEU A 73 -0.30 3.91 9.14
CA LEU A 73 -0.10 2.50 9.43
C LEU A 73 1.18 2.29 10.27
N ILE A 74 2.31 2.87 9.85
CA ILE A 74 3.60 2.71 10.56
C ILE A 74 3.64 3.50 11.87
N ALA A 75 2.89 4.59 11.99
CA ALA A 75 2.73 5.37 13.22
C ALA A 75 1.89 4.67 14.32
N GLY A 76 1.66 3.36 14.20
CA GLY A 76 0.94 2.55 15.18
C GLY A 76 -0.41 2.03 14.72
N GLY A 77 -0.90 2.45 13.55
CA GLY A 77 -2.13 1.94 12.94
C GLY A 77 -2.09 0.44 12.66
N TYR A 78 -0.90 -0.13 12.47
CA TYR A 78 -0.70 -1.58 12.26
C TYR A 78 -1.31 -2.45 13.36
N ARG A 79 -1.45 -1.95 14.59
CA ARG A 79 -2.06 -2.68 15.71
C ARG A 79 -3.51 -3.09 15.42
N SER A 80 -4.20 -2.35 14.56
CA SER A 80 -5.57 -2.70 14.12
C SER A 80 -5.62 -4.01 13.33
N LEU A 81 -4.54 -4.36 12.59
CA LEU A 81 -4.45 -5.60 11.80
C LEU A 81 -4.42 -6.85 12.69
N LEU A 82 -3.96 -6.69 13.94
CA LEU A 82 -3.84 -7.76 14.92
C LEU A 82 -5.14 -7.98 15.69
N ARG A 83 -6.09 -7.04 15.63
CA ARG A 83 -7.37 -7.17 16.32
C ARG A 83 -8.23 -8.18 15.58
N ARG A 84 -8.55 -9.30 16.25
CA ARG A 84 -9.54 -10.25 15.74
C ARG A 84 -10.90 -9.55 15.72
N ARG A 85 -11.43 -9.27 14.54
CA ARG A 85 -12.81 -8.76 14.40
C ARG A 85 -13.74 -9.82 14.97
N ARG A 86 -14.36 -9.57 16.13
CA ARG A 86 -15.48 -10.40 16.59
C ARG A 86 -16.55 -10.27 15.50
N ARG A 87 -16.90 -11.39 14.85
CA ARG A 87 -18.14 -11.44 14.06
C ARG A 87 -19.29 -11.25 15.07
N PRO A 88 -20.24 -10.33 14.83
CA PRO A 88 -21.49 -10.35 15.57
C PRO A 88 -22.22 -11.68 15.35
#